data_AF-A0A3L6QAR8-F1
#
_entry.id   AF-A0A3L6QAR8-F1
#
_cell.length_a   1.000
_cell.length_b   1.000
_cell.length_c   1.000
_cell.angle_alpha   90.00
_cell.angle_beta   90.00
_cell.angle_gamma   90.00
#
_symmetry.space_group_name_H-M   'P 1'
#
loop_
_entity.id
_entity.type
_entity.pdbx_description
1 polymer ?
#
loop_
_entity_poly.entity_id
_entity_poly.type
_entity_poly.pdbx_seq_one_letter_code
_entity_poly.pdbx_strand_id
1 'polypeptide(L)'
;MAVGKVRGKLVFRRPYCDEFLDFCAQIFEDMSKCIVTGHNTLENSDKPLVLKELRKLWQKEDPDLPWEEGDYSPSNTLLVDDSPYKALRNPPQTGIFPHPYSYMNPKDNSLGPGGDRHVYLQNLAAADDVQTYVHSNPFGQPFITDSYPHWEFYSQFNV
;
A
#
# COMPACT_ATOMS: atom_id res chain seq x y z
N MET A 1 19.37 -1.09 -14.66
CA MET A 1 20.46 -1.95 -14.12
C MET A 1 20.12 -2.35 -12.69
N ALA A 2 20.50 -3.54 -12.24
CA ALA A 2 20.32 -3.92 -10.84
C ALA A 2 21.18 -3.01 -9.94
N VAL A 3 20.64 -2.59 -8.80
CA VAL A 3 21.32 -1.74 -7.82
C VAL A 3 21.99 -2.55 -6.70
N GLY A 4 21.72 -3.85 -6.62
CA GLY A 4 22.28 -4.71 -5.59
C GLY A 4 21.73 -6.14 -5.62
N LYS A 5 22.04 -6.91 -4.59
CA LYS A 5 21.61 -8.31 -4.43
C LYS A 5 21.27 -8.58 -2.96
N VAL A 6 20.09 -9.13 -2.70
CA VAL A 6 19.61 -9.51 -1.36
C VAL A 6 19.18 -10.96 -1.39
N ARG A 7 19.73 -11.80 -0.50
CA ARG A 7 19.42 -13.24 -0.40
C ARG A 7 19.44 -13.96 -1.75
N GLY A 8 20.45 -13.70 -2.58
CA GLY A 8 20.56 -14.35 -3.89
C GLY A 8 19.79 -13.66 -5.03
N LYS A 9 18.87 -12.74 -4.74
CA LYS A 9 18.00 -12.09 -5.73
C LYS A 9 18.51 -10.69 -6.10
N LEU A 10 18.49 -10.36 -7.39
CA LEU A 10 18.82 -9.02 -7.88
C LEU A 10 17.76 -8.00 -7.42
N VAL A 11 18.21 -6.81 -7.05
CA VAL A 11 17.36 -5.70 -6.63
C VAL A 11 17.40 -4.63 -7.71
N PHE A 12 16.23 -4.17 -8.13
CA PHE A 12 16.07 -3.08 -9.08
C PHE A 12 15.29 -1.95 -8.40
N ARG A 13 15.84 -0.74 -8.41
CA ARG A 13 15.11 0.45 -7.96
C ARG A 13 14.19 0.93 -9.09
N ARG A 14 13.03 1.44 -8.69
CA ARG A 14 12.15 2.16 -9.60
C ARG A 14 12.72 3.57 -9.84
N PRO A 15 12.65 4.12 -11.08
CA PRO A 15 13.06 5.50 -11.32
C PRO A 15 12.36 6.48 -10.36
N TYR A 16 13.08 7.51 -9.91
CA TYR A 16 12.61 8.56 -8.98
C TYR A 16 12.21 8.09 -7.58
N CYS A 17 12.56 6.86 -7.21
CA CYS A 17 12.17 6.29 -5.92
C CYS A 17 12.69 7.12 -4.74
N ASP A 18 13.96 7.54 -4.76
CA ASP A 18 14.57 8.21 -3.61
C ASP A 18 13.91 9.59 -3.41
N GLU A 19 13.76 10.39 -4.47
CA GLU A 19 13.10 11.70 -4.43
C GLU A 19 11.61 11.60 -4.07
N PHE A 20 10.93 10.55 -4.54
CA PHE A 20 9.52 10.31 -4.22
C PHE A 20 9.32 9.93 -2.75
N LEU A 21 10.25 9.18 -2.16
CA LEU A 21 10.18 8.84 -0.74
C LEU A 21 10.46 10.07 0.14
N ASP A 22 11.39 10.93 -0.27
CA ASP A 22 11.62 12.23 0.39
C ASP A 22 10.37 13.12 0.32
N PHE A 23 9.66 13.13 -0.83
CA PHE A 23 8.37 13.83 -0.99
C PHE A 23 7.29 13.29 -0.06
N CYS A 24 7.15 11.97 0.06
CA CYS A 24 6.06 11.35 0.82
C CYS A 24 6.16 11.61 2.33
N ALA A 25 7.33 12.02 2.86
CA ALA A 25 7.56 12.34 4.27
C ALA A 25 6.91 11.36 5.28
N GLN A 26 6.80 10.07 4.93
CA GLN A 26 5.96 9.11 5.64
C GLN A 26 6.72 7.88 6.14
N ILE A 27 6.16 7.38 7.25
CA ILE A 27 6.60 6.22 8.01
C ILE A 27 6.41 4.94 7.18
N PHE A 28 7.50 4.21 7.01
CA PHE A 28 7.47 2.90 6.37
C PHE A 28 7.06 1.85 7.39
N GLU A 29 5.95 1.15 7.13
CA GLU A 29 5.69 -0.11 7.80
C GLU A 29 6.63 -1.20 7.27
N ASP A 30 7.47 -1.74 8.15
CA ASP A 30 8.20 -2.97 7.89
C ASP A 30 7.29 -4.20 8.04
N MET A 31 7.67 -5.32 7.43
CA MET A 31 6.97 -6.61 7.52
C MET A 31 6.73 -7.06 8.96
N SER A 32 7.55 -6.63 9.92
CA SER A 32 7.38 -6.91 11.36
C SER A 32 6.03 -6.43 11.93
N LYS A 33 5.38 -5.46 11.28
CA LYS A 33 4.08 -4.91 11.70
C LYS A 33 2.88 -5.49 10.94
N CYS A 34 3.12 -6.33 9.92
CA CYS A 34 2.06 -7.01 9.18
C CYS A 34 1.50 -8.21 9.95
N ILE A 35 0.23 -8.52 9.75
CA ILE A 35 -0.41 -9.71 10.31
C ILE A 35 -0.25 -10.86 9.33
N VAL A 36 0.46 -11.90 9.74
CA VAL A 36 0.60 -13.14 8.98
C VAL A 36 -0.65 -13.98 9.19
N THR A 37 -1.36 -14.34 8.13
CA THR A 37 -2.63 -15.07 8.27
C THR A 37 -2.47 -16.57 8.46
N GLY A 38 -1.26 -17.11 8.25
CA GLY A 38 -1.00 -18.55 8.23
C GLY A 38 -1.34 -19.22 6.89
N HIS A 39 -1.82 -18.46 5.91
CA HIS A 39 -2.08 -18.91 4.55
C HIS A 39 -1.10 -18.27 3.57
N ASN A 40 -1.01 -18.84 2.36
CA ASN A 40 -0.24 -18.27 1.26
C ASN A 40 -1.17 -17.61 0.23
N THR A 41 -0.63 -16.73 -0.61
CA THR A 41 -1.38 -16.05 -1.67
C THR A 41 -1.86 -17.05 -2.73
N LEU A 42 -3.00 -16.74 -3.37
CA LEU A 42 -3.57 -17.60 -4.41
C LEU A 42 -2.63 -17.73 -5.63
N GLU A 43 -1.92 -16.65 -5.95
CA GLU A 43 -1.04 -16.58 -7.13
C GLU A 43 0.33 -17.22 -6.88
N ASN A 44 0.72 -17.40 -5.61
CA ASN A 44 2.00 -17.97 -5.24
C ASN A 44 1.91 -18.67 -3.88
N SER A 45 1.99 -20.01 -3.93
CA SER A 45 1.94 -20.88 -2.76
C SER A 45 3.13 -20.76 -1.81
N ASP A 46 4.22 -20.10 -2.21
CA ASP A 46 5.40 -19.86 -1.36
C ASP A 46 5.38 -18.46 -0.74
N LYS A 47 4.42 -17.62 -1.12
CA LYS A 47 4.31 -16.24 -0.64
C LYS A 47 3.26 -16.18 0.48
N PRO A 48 3.65 -15.88 1.73
CA PRO A 48 2.70 -15.70 2.82
C PRO A 48 1.69 -14.59 2.50
N LEU A 49 0.43 -14.85 2.81
CA LEU A 49 -0.62 -13.85 2.83
C LEU A 49 -0.49 -13.06 4.13
N VAL A 50 -0.31 -11.76 3.97
CA VAL A 50 -0.15 -10.82 5.08
C VAL A 50 -1.16 -9.70 4.93
N LEU A 51 -1.63 -9.14 6.05
CA LEU A 51 -2.52 -7.98 6.10
C LEU A 51 -1.80 -6.79 6.72
N LYS A 52 -2.18 -5.59 6.30
CA LYS A 52 -1.71 -4.31 6.83
C LYS A 52 -2.88 -3.56 7.43
N GLU A 53 -3.03 -3.67 8.74
CA GLU A 53 -4.15 -3.07 9.48
C GLU A 53 -3.80 -1.66 9.95
N LEU A 54 -4.29 -0.64 9.23
CA LEU A 54 -4.04 0.77 9.58
C LEU A 54 -4.57 1.14 10.97
N ARG A 55 -5.59 0.43 11.45
CA ARG A 55 -6.15 0.62 12.80
C ARG A 55 -5.09 0.51 13.90
N LYS A 56 -4.09 -0.37 13.71
CA LYS A 56 -2.99 -0.53 14.67
C LYS A 56 -2.11 0.71 14.77
N LEU A 57 -1.93 1.42 13.65
CA LEU A 57 -1.24 2.70 13.61
C LEU A 57 -2.06 3.79 14.29
N TRP A 58 -3.38 3.82 14.03
CA TRP A 58 -4.29 4.80 14.61
C TRP A 58 -4.41 4.67 16.13
N GLN A 59 -4.41 3.44 16.64
CA GLN A 59 -4.51 3.10 18.06
C GLN A 59 -3.15 3.10 18.78
N LYS A 60 -2.06 3.44 18.08
CA LYS A 60 -0.70 3.45 18.64
C LYS A 60 -0.36 2.15 19.40
N GLU A 61 -0.69 0.98 18.81
CA GLU A 61 -0.38 -0.31 19.44
C GLU A 61 1.13 -0.50 19.67
N ASP A 62 1.94 0.13 18.82
CA ASP A 62 3.37 0.27 19.02
C ASP A 62 3.67 1.58 19.77
N PRO A 63 4.16 1.53 21.02
CA PRO A 63 4.40 2.71 21.84
C PRO A 63 5.56 3.58 21.32
N ASP A 64 6.43 3.03 20.45
CA ASP A 64 7.58 3.75 19.89
C ASP A 64 7.22 4.60 18.66
N LEU A 65 5.95 4.62 18.25
CA LEU A 65 5.48 5.45 17.14
C LEU A 65 5.58 6.95 17.50
N PRO A 66 6.05 7.82 16.58
CA PRO A 66 6.34 9.22 16.87
C PRO A 66 5.11 10.14 16.92
N TRP A 67 3.91 9.61 16.73
CA TRP A 67 2.63 10.33 16.82
C TRP A 67 1.81 9.85 18.02
N GLU A 68 0.76 10.58 18.36
CA GLU A 68 -0.19 10.21 19.40
C GLU A 68 -1.44 9.53 18.84
N GLU A 69 -2.11 8.73 19.68
CA GLU A 69 -3.41 8.16 19.33
C GLU A 69 -4.39 9.28 18.98
N GLY A 70 -5.03 9.17 17.80
CA GLY A 70 -5.94 10.19 17.27
C GLY A 70 -5.31 11.18 16.28
N ASP A 71 -3.99 11.26 16.17
CA ASP A 71 -3.33 12.07 15.11
C ASP A 71 -3.65 11.53 13.71
N TYR A 72 -3.85 10.22 13.61
CA TYR A 72 -4.19 9.52 12.38
C TYR A 72 -5.50 8.75 12.50
N SER A 73 -6.23 8.70 11.40
CA SER A 73 -7.54 8.07 11.26
C SER A 73 -7.81 7.72 9.78
N PRO A 74 -8.95 7.10 9.44
CA PRO A 74 -9.33 6.83 8.05
C PRO A 74 -9.33 8.07 7.15
N SER A 75 -9.65 9.25 7.69
CA SER A 75 -9.79 10.49 6.90
C SER A 75 -8.46 11.12 6.49
N ASN A 76 -7.34 10.73 7.11
CA ASN A 76 -6.02 11.32 6.83
C ASN A 76 -4.90 10.28 6.66
N THR A 77 -5.25 9.00 6.54
CA THR A 77 -4.29 7.91 6.34
C THR A 77 -4.58 7.14 5.06
N LEU A 78 -3.56 6.89 4.25
CA LEU A 78 -3.65 6.12 3.01
C LEU A 78 -2.67 4.94 3.03
N LEU A 79 -3.16 3.74 2.70
CA LEU A 79 -2.33 2.59 2.36
C LEU A 79 -1.99 2.59 0.85
N VAL A 80 -0.71 2.60 0.51
CA VAL A 80 -0.23 2.39 -0.86
C VAL A 80 0.43 1.02 -0.95
N ASP A 81 -0.18 0.10 -1.68
CA ASP A 81 0.37 -1.25 -1.87
C ASP A 81 -0.06 -1.83 -3.21
N ASP A 82 0.75 -2.65 -3.87
CA ASP A 82 0.37 -3.26 -5.17
C ASP A 82 -0.57 -4.48 -5.02
N SER A 83 -0.92 -4.83 -3.80
CA SER A 83 -1.68 -6.03 -3.46
C SER A 83 -2.98 -5.67 -2.71
N PRO A 84 -4.14 -5.61 -3.40
CA PRO A 84 -5.43 -5.25 -2.80
C PRO A 84 -5.79 -6.02 -1.53
N TYR A 85 -5.44 -7.32 -1.47
CA TYR A 85 -5.76 -8.17 -0.33
C TYR A 85 -5.15 -7.69 1.00
N LYS A 86 -4.06 -6.92 0.97
CA LYS A 86 -3.42 -6.45 2.20
C LYS A 86 -4.28 -5.45 2.97
N ALA A 87 -5.24 -4.83 2.30
CA ALA A 87 -6.15 -3.85 2.87
C ALA A 87 -7.49 -4.47 3.34
N LEU A 88 -7.65 -5.81 3.32
CA LEU A 88 -8.94 -6.46 3.57
C LEU A 88 -9.62 -6.00 4.87
N ARG A 89 -8.84 -5.72 5.92
CA ARG A 89 -9.34 -5.29 7.23
C ARG A 89 -9.36 -3.78 7.44
N ASN A 90 -9.00 -3.01 6.41
CA ASN A 90 -9.04 -1.56 6.48
C ASN A 90 -10.43 -1.05 6.04
N PRO A 91 -10.90 0.07 6.59
CA PRO A 91 -12.11 0.73 6.10
C PRO A 91 -12.04 0.99 4.59
N PRO A 92 -13.18 0.95 3.88
CA PRO A 92 -13.23 1.26 2.46
C PRO A 92 -12.54 2.59 2.12
N GLN A 93 -11.93 2.67 0.93
CA GLN A 93 -11.29 3.88 0.42
C GLN A 93 -10.11 4.44 1.26
N THR A 94 -9.50 3.62 2.12
CA THR A 94 -8.25 3.98 2.84
C THR A 94 -7.00 3.47 2.15
N GLY A 95 -7.08 3.12 0.86
CA GLY A 95 -5.92 2.63 0.11
C GLY A 95 -6.05 2.78 -1.39
N ILE A 96 -4.91 2.72 -2.08
CA ILE A 96 -4.82 2.64 -3.53
C ILE A 96 -3.94 1.47 -3.91
N PHE A 97 -4.22 0.84 -5.06
CA PHE A 97 -3.55 -0.39 -5.45
C PHE A 97 -2.85 -0.32 -6.81
N PRO A 98 -1.80 0.50 -6.97
CA PRO A 98 -1.12 0.63 -8.23
C PRO A 98 -0.62 -0.71 -8.79
N HIS A 99 -0.52 -0.84 -10.11
CA HIS A 99 0.07 -2.05 -10.70
C HIS A 99 1.54 -2.24 -10.29
N PRO A 100 2.00 -3.50 -10.15
CA PRO A 100 3.37 -3.81 -9.76
C PRO A 100 4.42 -3.17 -10.68
N TYR A 101 5.53 -2.74 -10.09
CA TYR A 101 6.68 -2.24 -10.86
C TYR A 101 7.32 -3.36 -11.69
N SER A 102 7.62 -3.07 -12.94
CA SER A 102 8.42 -3.94 -13.81
C SER A 102 9.71 -3.25 -14.22
N TYR A 103 10.85 -3.84 -13.84
CA TYR A 103 12.18 -3.34 -14.22
C TYR A 103 12.43 -3.38 -15.74
N MET A 104 11.59 -4.10 -16.48
CA MET A 104 11.62 -4.19 -17.94
C MET A 104 10.88 -3.03 -18.62
N ASN A 105 10.26 -2.13 -17.87
CA ASN A 105 9.66 -0.91 -18.40
C ASN A 105 10.65 0.27 -18.31
N PRO A 106 11.41 0.59 -19.38
CA PRO A 106 12.38 1.68 -19.36
C PRO A 106 11.73 3.07 -19.36
N LYS A 107 10.42 3.16 -19.60
CA LYS A 107 9.67 4.43 -19.66
C LYS A 107 8.88 4.70 -18.38
N ASP A 108 9.10 3.92 -17.31
CA ASP A 108 8.41 4.13 -16.04
C ASP A 108 8.80 5.49 -15.45
N ASN A 109 7.83 6.40 -15.39
CA ASN A 109 7.96 7.72 -14.79
C ASN A 109 6.96 7.94 -13.64
N SER A 110 6.36 6.85 -13.14
CA SER A 110 5.19 6.89 -12.25
C SER A 110 5.43 7.67 -10.96
N LEU A 111 6.67 7.60 -10.43
CA LEU A 111 7.10 8.31 -9.23
C LEU A 111 7.73 9.70 -9.53
N GLY A 112 8.01 10.01 -10.79
CA GLY A 112 8.71 11.23 -11.18
C GLY A 112 7.78 12.45 -11.30
N PRO A 113 8.33 13.63 -11.61
CA PRO A 113 7.53 14.82 -11.92
C PRO A 113 6.50 14.55 -13.04
N GLY A 114 5.22 14.81 -12.76
CA GLY A 114 4.12 14.51 -13.68
C GLY A 114 3.75 13.02 -13.80
N GLY A 115 4.39 12.14 -13.02
CA GLY A 115 4.04 10.73 -12.91
C GLY A 115 2.67 10.54 -12.25
N ASP A 116 1.95 9.51 -12.66
CA ASP A 116 0.60 9.21 -12.19
C ASP A 116 0.49 9.10 -10.66
N ARG A 117 1.40 8.38 -10.00
CA ARG A 117 1.40 8.23 -8.52
C ARG A 117 1.80 9.53 -7.83
N HIS A 118 2.78 10.24 -8.36
CA HIS A 118 3.22 11.50 -7.79
C HIS A 118 2.10 12.55 -7.84
N VAL A 119 1.48 12.75 -9.00
CA VAL A 119 0.35 13.68 -9.15
C VAL A 119 -0.83 13.28 -8.28
N TYR A 120 -1.13 11.98 -8.19
CA TYR A 120 -2.22 11.49 -7.35
C TYR A 120 -2.01 11.85 -5.87
N LEU A 121 -0.82 11.54 -5.32
CA LEU A 121 -0.52 11.83 -3.92
C LEU A 121 -0.38 13.33 -3.65
N GLN A 122 0.12 14.11 -4.60
CA GLN A 122 0.15 15.57 -4.49
C GLN A 122 -1.25 16.16 -4.36
N ASN A 123 -2.19 15.70 -5.19
CA ASN A 123 -3.58 16.14 -5.12
C ASN A 123 -4.28 15.64 -3.84
N LEU A 124 -3.99 14.41 -3.42
CA LEU A 124 -4.51 13.86 -2.16
C LEU A 124 -4.02 14.66 -0.94
N ALA A 125 -2.76 15.09 -0.92
CA ALA A 125 -2.21 15.89 0.17
C ALA A 125 -2.90 17.27 0.31
N ALA A 126 -3.58 17.74 -0.73
CA ALA A 126 -4.39 18.95 -0.73
C ALA A 126 -5.89 18.69 -0.47
N ALA A 127 -6.30 17.42 -0.34
CA ALA A 127 -7.69 17.05 -0.08
C ALA A 127 -8.00 17.07 1.42
N ASP A 128 -9.26 17.39 1.76
CA ASP A 128 -9.71 17.45 3.16
C ASP A 128 -9.90 16.06 3.80
N ASP A 129 -10.23 15.06 2.99
CA ASP A 129 -10.57 13.70 3.45
C ASP A 129 -10.10 12.64 2.45
N VAL A 130 -9.29 11.69 2.94
CA VAL A 130 -8.70 10.61 2.14
C VAL A 130 -9.77 9.71 1.54
N GLN A 131 -10.75 9.28 2.33
CA GLN A 131 -11.76 8.32 1.85
C GLN A 131 -12.59 8.91 0.72
N THR A 132 -13.02 10.16 0.85
CA THR A 132 -13.79 10.90 -0.15
C THR A 132 -12.97 11.11 -1.42
N TYR A 133 -11.69 11.47 -1.29
CA TYR A 133 -10.81 11.66 -2.43
C TYR A 133 -10.57 10.34 -3.18
N VAL A 134 -10.25 9.26 -2.47
CA VAL A 134 -10.01 7.93 -3.06
C VAL A 134 -11.28 7.38 -3.71
N HIS A 135 -12.44 7.60 -3.10
CA HIS A 135 -13.73 7.22 -3.69
C HIS A 135 -13.95 7.90 -5.05
N SER A 136 -13.69 9.20 -5.12
CA SER A 136 -13.93 10.01 -6.33
C SER A 136 -12.83 9.83 -7.39
N ASN A 137 -11.65 9.37 -6.97
CA ASN A 137 -10.47 9.20 -7.80
C ASN A 137 -9.86 7.80 -7.55
N PRO A 138 -10.48 6.72 -8.04
CA PRO A 138 -9.91 5.38 -7.91
C PRO A 138 -8.57 5.28 -8.64
N PHE A 139 -7.59 4.58 -8.03
CA PHE A 139 -6.25 4.45 -8.59
C PHE A 139 -5.73 3.00 -8.56
N GLY A 140 -5.40 2.48 -9.73
CA GLY A 140 -4.84 1.14 -9.91
C GLY A 140 -5.90 0.04 -9.89
N GLN A 141 -5.59 -1.05 -9.20
CA GLN A 141 -6.43 -2.24 -9.06
C GLN A 141 -7.61 -1.96 -8.12
N PRO A 142 -8.76 -2.63 -8.32
CA PRO A 142 -9.92 -2.45 -7.46
C PRO A 142 -9.69 -3.07 -6.08
N PHE A 143 -10.46 -2.59 -5.11
CA PHE A 143 -10.61 -3.24 -3.81
C PHE A 143 -11.17 -4.66 -3.98
N ILE A 144 -10.78 -5.56 -3.08
CA ILE A 144 -11.42 -6.88 -2.98
C ILE A 144 -12.73 -6.71 -2.21
N THR A 145 -13.84 -6.93 -2.90
CA THR A 145 -15.21 -6.93 -2.37
C THR A 145 -15.84 -8.29 -2.55
N ASP A 146 -17.08 -8.45 -2.08
CA ASP A 146 -17.89 -9.66 -2.25
C ASP A 146 -18.14 -10.06 -3.72
N SER A 147 -18.05 -9.10 -4.64
CA SER A 147 -18.11 -9.35 -6.08
C SER A 147 -16.81 -9.92 -6.69
N TYR A 148 -15.73 -10.05 -5.91
CA TYR A 148 -14.44 -10.54 -6.43
C TYR A 148 -14.51 -12.06 -6.71
N PRO A 149 -13.97 -12.58 -7.83
CA PRO A 149 -14.09 -14.00 -8.20
C PRO A 149 -13.59 -15.01 -7.15
N HIS A 150 -12.65 -14.59 -6.31
CA HIS A 150 -12.08 -15.41 -5.23
C HIS A 150 -12.51 -14.93 -3.84
N TRP A 151 -13.69 -14.31 -3.73
CA TRP A 151 -14.17 -13.75 -2.47
C TRP A 151 -14.23 -14.79 -1.34
N GLU A 152 -14.67 -16.02 -1.62
CA GLU A 152 -14.74 -17.09 -0.62
C GLU A 152 -13.40 -17.39 0.08
N PHE A 153 -12.28 -17.20 -0.63
CA PHE A 153 -10.96 -17.29 -0.03
C PHE A 153 -10.66 -16.08 0.86
N TYR A 154 -10.89 -14.86 0.34
CA TYR A 154 -10.53 -13.62 1.04
C TYR A 154 -11.46 -13.27 2.21
N SER A 155 -12.73 -13.68 2.16
CA SER A 155 -13.72 -13.42 3.21
C SER A 155 -13.35 -14.05 4.54
N GLN A 156 -12.52 -15.10 4.53
CA GLN A 156 -12.00 -15.76 5.74
C GLN A 156 -11.09 -14.85 6.57
N PHE A 157 -10.56 -13.79 5.95
CA PHE A 157 -9.63 -12.85 6.59
C PHE A 157 -10.27 -11.48 6.89
N ASN A 158 -11.51 -11.24 6.44
CA ASN A 158 -12.22 -9.98 6.57
C ASN A 158 -12.97 -9.85 7.93
N VAL A 159 -12.28 -10.16 9.02
CA VAL A 159 -12.83 -10.16 10.40
C VAL A 159 -12.44 -8.89 11.14
#